data_AF-A0A956ZSL6-F1
#
_entry.id   AF-A0A956ZSL6-F1
#
_cell.length_a   1.000
_cell.length_b   1.000
_cell.length_c   1.000
_cell.angle_alpha   90.00
_cell.angle_beta   90.00
_cell.angle_gamma   90.00
#
_symmetry.space_group_name_H-M   'P 1'
#
loop_
_entity.id
_entity.type
_entity.pdbx_description
1 polymer ?
#
loop_
_entity_poly.entity_id
_entity_poly.type
_entity_poly.pdbx_seq_one_letter_code
_entity_poly.pdbx_strand_id
1 'polypeptide(L)'
;MLTLREARQRRHMSQQTLADRAGVARVTVSQIELGKSEPRPHIARRLAEALNMVPGEIQEFSGAARSMRLPTPSILAASDAELTDN
;
A
#
# COMPACT_ATOMS: atom_id res chain seq x y z
N MET A 1 -6.60 -12.09 -2.82
CA MET A 1 -5.75 -10.95 -3.21
C MET A 1 -5.13 -11.26 -4.56
N LEU A 2 -4.86 -10.25 -5.39
CA LEU A 2 -4.13 -10.40 -6.66
C LEU A 2 -2.67 -10.01 -6.44
N THR A 3 -1.76 -10.57 -7.23
CA THR A 3 -0.42 -10.00 -7.37
C THR A 3 -0.48 -8.67 -8.12
N LEU A 4 0.51 -7.80 -7.91
CA LEU A 4 0.65 -6.55 -8.64
C LEU A 4 0.67 -6.78 -10.16
N ARG A 5 1.36 -7.85 -10.58
CA ARG A 5 1.45 -8.26 -11.99
C ARG A 5 0.09 -8.63 -12.57
N GLU A 6 -0.69 -9.46 -11.87
CA GLU A 6 -2.03 -9.86 -12.32
C GLU A 6 -2.97 -8.66 -12.39
N ALA A 7 -2.97 -7.81 -11.36
CA ALA A 7 -3.78 -6.59 -11.31
C ALA A 7 -3.49 -5.66 -12.50
N ARG A 8 -2.20 -5.53 -12.86
CA ARG A 8 -1.74 -4.76 -14.01
C ARG A 8 -2.14 -5.40 -15.34
N GLN A 9 -1.94 -6.70 -15.50
CA GLN A 9 -2.25 -7.43 -16.74
C GLN A 9 -3.75 -7.43 -17.06
N ARG A 10 -4.61 -7.61 -16.04
CA ARG A 10 -6.08 -7.51 -16.19
C ARG A 10 -6.55 -6.13 -16.66
N ARG A 11 -5.71 -5.10 -16.54
CA ARG A 11 -5.97 -3.73 -17.01
C ARG A 11 -5.20 -3.39 -18.27
N HIS A 12 -4.62 -4.39 -18.92
CA HIS A 12 -3.86 -4.23 -20.17
C HIS A 12 -2.72 -3.20 -20.08
N MET A 13 -2.14 -3.04 -18.90
CA MET A 13 -1.04 -2.10 -18.69
C MET A 13 0.32 -2.79 -18.82
N SER A 14 1.29 -2.14 -19.46
CA SER A 14 2.70 -2.52 -19.33
C SER A 14 3.27 -2.04 -17.98
N GLN A 15 4.42 -2.57 -17.55
CA GLN A 15 5.11 -2.05 -16.37
C GLN A 15 5.41 -0.56 -16.49
N GLN A 16 5.78 -0.09 -17.69
CA GLN A 16 6.02 1.32 -17.97
C GLN A 16 4.74 2.14 -17.78
N THR A 17 3.63 1.69 -18.37
CA THR A 17 2.32 2.37 -18.27
C THR A 17 1.86 2.52 -16.83
N LEU A 18 2.01 1.48 -16.01
CA LEU A 18 1.68 1.56 -14.58
C LEU A 18 2.60 2.54 -13.85
N ALA A 19 3.90 2.48 -14.14
CA ALA A 19 4.90 3.36 -13.53
C ALA A 19 4.62 4.84 -13.84
N ASP A 20 4.31 5.15 -15.10
CA ASP A 20 3.99 6.50 -15.56
C ASP A 20 2.74 7.04 -14.85
N ARG A 21 1.66 6.23 -14.81
CA ARG A 21 0.40 6.60 -14.13
C ARG A 21 0.59 6.78 -12.63
N ALA A 22 1.40 5.93 -12.00
CA ALA A 22 1.69 6.02 -10.58
C ALA A 22 2.81 7.04 -10.27
N GLY A 23 3.44 7.64 -11.29
CA GLY A 23 4.60 8.54 -11.18
C GLY A 23 5.77 7.96 -10.38
N VAL A 24 6.11 6.70 -10.66
CA VAL A 24 7.28 5.99 -10.11
C VAL A 24 8.18 5.51 -11.25
N ALA A 25 9.40 5.07 -10.95
CA ALA A 25 10.25 4.47 -11.97
C ALA A 25 9.74 3.07 -12.36
N ARG A 26 9.85 2.68 -13.64
CA ARG A 26 9.51 1.32 -14.11
C ARG A 26 10.26 0.22 -13.33
N VAL A 27 11.51 0.47 -12.96
CA VAL A 27 12.30 -0.46 -12.15
C VAL A 27 11.64 -0.72 -10.79
N THR A 28 10.99 0.28 -10.18
CA THR A 28 10.24 0.12 -8.93
C THR A 28 9.11 -0.87 -9.10
N VAL A 29 8.31 -0.74 -10.17
CA VAL A 29 7.23 -1.69 -10.49
C VAL A 29 7.79 -3.10 -10.67
N SER A 30 8.88 -3.25 -11.43
CA SER A 30 9.51 -4.55 -11.68
C SER A 30 10.02 -5.21 -10.39
N GLN A 31 10.70 -4.45 -9.52
CA GLN A 31 11.22 -4.95 -8.24
C GLN A 31 10.09 -5.42 -7.32
N ILE A 32 8.97 -4.68 -7.27
CA ILE A 32 7.80 -5.07 -6.48
C ILE A 32 7.15 -6.33 -7.08
N GLU A 33 6.93 -6.38 -8.40
CA GLU A 33 6.35 -7.57 -9.07
C GLU A 33 7.19 -8.84 -8.93
N LEU A 34 8.51 -8.69 -8.71
CA LEU A 34 9.42 -9.81 -8.45
C LEU A 34 9.53 -10.15 -6.96
N GLY A 35 8.82 -9.45 -6.08
CA GLY A 35 8.91 -9.62 -4.63
C GLY A 35 10.24 -9.17 -4.02
N LYS A 36 11.07 -8.44 -4.78
CA LYS A 36 12.40 -7.99 -4.33
C LYS A 36 12.36 -6.73 -3.47
N SER A 37 11.25 -6.00 -3.50
CA SER A 37 11.06 -4.78 -2.72
C SER A 37 9.64 -4.68 -2.22
N GLU A 38 9.49 -4.45 -0.92
CA GLU A 38 8.20 -4.10 -0.34
C GLU A 38 7.98 -2.58 -0.45
N PRO A 39 6.89 -2.13 -1.09
CA PRO A 39 6.65 -0.71 -1.30
C PRO A 39 6.33 0.01 0.00
N ARG A 40 6.85 1.23 0.13
CA ARG A 40 6.42 2.17 1.18
C ARG A 40 4.92 2.47 1.04
N PRO A 41 4.21 2.83 2.13
CA PRO A 41 2.77 3.12 2.08
C PRO A 41 2.37 4.10 0.97
N HIS A 42 3.07 5.23 0.84
CA HIS A 42 2.74 6.21 -0.21
C HIS A 42 2.92 5.67 -1.64
N ILE A 43 3.88 4.76 -1.88
CA ILE A 43 4.09 4.12 -3.20
C ILE A 43 2.98 3.09 -3.46
N ALA A 44 2.66 2.27 -2.47
CA ALA A 44 1.57 1.30 -2.57
C ALA A 44 0.23 1.98 -2.88
N ARG A 45 -0.04 3.13 -2.24
CA ARG A 45 -1.23 3.96 -2.53
C ARG A 45 -1.26 4.42 -3.98
N ARG A 46 -0.18 5.03 -4.48
CA ARG A 46 -0.11 5.55 -5.86
C ARG A 46 -0.26 4.45 -6.91
N LEU A 47 0.35 3.29 -6.69
CA LEU A 47 0.21 2.13 -7.58
C LEU A 47 -1.22 1.59 -7.56
N ALA A 48 -1.84 1.49 -6.39
CA ALA A 48 -3.23 1.04 -6.27
C ALA A 48 -4.21 2.03 -6.94
N GLU A 49 -4.01 3.33 -6.75
CA GLU A 49 -4.77 4.40 -7.43
C GLU A 49 -4.62 4.32 -8.96
N ALA A 50 -3.41 4.14 -9.47
CA ALA A 50 -3.16 3.97 -10.91
C ALA A 50 -3.87 2.71 -11.49
N LEU A 51 -4.10 1.71 -10.65
CA LEU A 51 -4.86 0.51 -10.96
C LEU A 51 -6.36 0.66 -10.63
N ASN A 52 -6.85 1.76 -10.08
CA ASN A 52 -8.22 1.84 -9.56
C ASN A 52 -8.55 0.64 -8.64
N MET A 53 -7.68 0.38 -7.66
CA MET A 53 -7.81 -0.68 -6.66
C MET A 53 -7.52 -0.14 -5.27
N VAL A 54 -7.93 -0.90 -4.26
CA VAL A 54 -7.57 -0.63 -2.87
C VAL A 54 -6.25 -1.33 -2.56
N PRO A 55 -5.30 -0.73 -1.82
CA PRO A 55 -4.02 -1.38 -1.52
C PRO A 55 -4.15 -2.76 -0.87
N GLY A 56 -5.19 -2.97 -0.04
CA GLY A 56 -5.46 -4.26 0.60
C GLY A 56 -5.90 -5.38 -0.34
N GLU A 57 -6.12 -5.11 -1.63
CA GLU A 57 -6.45 -6.15 -2.63
C GLU A 57 -5.20 -6.73 -3.31
N ILE A 58 -4.04 -6.07 -3.15
CA ILE A 58 -2.77 -6.41 -3.79
C ILE A 58 -1.83 -7.04 -2.77
N GLN A 59 -1.35 -8.25 -3.07
CA GLN A 59 -0.56 -9.08 -2.16
C GLN A 59 0.72 -8.39 -1.67
N GLU A 60 1.47 -7.79 -2.59
CA GLU A 60 2.74 -7.11 -2.32
C GLU A 60 2.56 -5.83 -1.50
N PHE A 61 1.32 -5.35 -1.33
CA PHE A 61 1.01 -4.14 -0.57
C PHE A 61 0.51 -4.44 0.85
N SER A 62 0.48 -5.71 1.28
CA SER A 62 -0.09 -6.12 2.56
C SER A 62 0.53 -5.40 3.79
N GLY A 63 1.86 -5.29 3.88
CA GLY A 63 2.52 -4.55 4.97
C GLY A 63 2.22 -3.04 4.94
N ALA A 64 2.21 -2.47 3.73
CA ALA A 64 1.82 -1.08 3.51
C ALA A 64 0.35 -0.81 3.91
N ALA A 65 -0.57 -1.69 3.50
CA ALA A 65 -1.99 -1.60 3.80
C ALA A 65 -2.28 -1.74 5.30
N ARG A 66 -1.54 -2.61 6.00
CA ARG A 66 -1.60 -2.72 7.46
C ARG A 66 -1.18 -1.40 8.10
N SER A 67 -0.06 -0.83 7.67
CA SER A 67 0.45 0.45 8.21
C SER A 67 -0.53 1.61 8.00
N MET A 68 -1.28 1.64 6.90
CA MET A 68 -2.30 2.67 6.64
C MET A 68 -3.55 2.54 7.53
N ARG A 69 -3.88 1.31 7.96
CA ARG A 69 -5.06 1.04 8.80
C ARG A 69 -4.78 1.18 10.30
N LEU A 70 -3.50 1.15 10.69
CA LEU A 70 -3.15 1.33 12.09
C LEU A 70 -3.41 2.78 12.50
N PRO A 71 -4.11 3.03 13.62
CA PRO A 71 -4.18 4.37 14.19
C PRO A 71 -2.75 4.84 14.48
N THR A 72 -2.48 6.11 14.20
CA THR A 72 -1.21 6.76 14.56
C THR A 72 -0.92 6.42 16.02
N PRO A 73 0.29 5.96 16.40
CA PRO A 73 0.60 5.68 17.79
C PRO A 73 0.40 6.96 18.60
N SER A 74 -0.75 7.04 19.28
CA SER A 74 -1.08 8.10 20.19
C SER A 74 -0.34 7.79 21.48
N ILE A 75 0.74 8.53 21.73
CA ILE A 75 1.47 8.53 23.00
C ILE A 75 0.55 8.77 24.22
N LEU A 76 -0.68 9.26 23.99
CA LEU A 76 -1.66 9.67 25.00
C LEU A 76 -2.84 8.70 25.23
N ALA A 77 -2.91 7.53 24.58
CA ALA A 77 -4.07 6.63 24.74
C ALA A 77 -4.12 5.85 26.10
N ALA A 78 -3.31 6.22 27.08
CA ALA A 78 -3.21 5.55 28.38
C ALA A 78 -3.33 6.51 29.58
N SER A 79 -4.11 7.59 29.47
CA SER A 79 -4.30 8.51 30.59
C SER A 79 -5.73 9.03 30.70
N ASP A 80 -6.71 8.13 30.77
CA ASP A 80 -8.06 8.43 31.26
C ASP A 80 -8.70 7.19 31.92
N ALA A 81 -7.90 6.46 32.71
CA ALA A 81 -8.41 5.39 33.58
C ALA A 81 -8.26 5.82 35.04
N GLU A 82 -9.41 6.19 35.60
CA GLU A 82 -9.78 6.13 37.02
C GLU A 82 -9.23 7.23 37.96
N LEU A 83 -9.89 8.38 37.90
CA LEU A 83 -10.23 9.15 39.10
C LEU A 83 -11.76 9.18 39.22
N THR A 84 -12.34 8.08 39.69
CA THR A 84 -13.69 8.10 40.28
C THR A 84 -13.56 7.89 41.78
N ASP A 85 -13.30 8.99 42.49
CA ASP A 85 -13.70 9.12 43.88
C ASP A 85 -14.96 9.99 43.89
N ASN A 86 -16.11 9.37 44.17
CA ASN A 86 -17.23 9.99 44.89
C ASN A 86 -18.22 8.94 45.41
#